data_AF-A0A8T6WPW4-F1
#
_entry.id   AF-A0A8T6WPW4-F1
#
_cell.length_a   1.000
_cell.length_b   1.000
_cell.length_c   1.000
_cell.angle_alpha   90.00
_cell.angle_beta   90.00
_cell.angle_gamma   90.00
#
_symmetry.space_group_name_H-M   'P 1'
#
loop_
_entity.id
_entity.type
_entity.pdbx_description
1 polymer ?
#
loop_
_entity_poly.entity_id
_entity_poly.type
_entity_poly.pdbx_seq_one_letter_code
_entity_poly.pdbx_strand_id
1 'polypeptide(L)' 'MIKVYQDYPHELLEKRWPNISNVDPDLREYVSKIVEDVRVRGDDAVTYYSKKFDNVEMQKKDLTVKKEEIEESYNDVTTK' A
#
# COMPACT_ATOMS: atom_id res chain seq x y z
N MET A 1 -5.14 -6.56 35.24
CA MET A 1 -6.13 -7.59 34.85
C MET A 1 -6.34 -7.49 33.35
N ILE A 2 -5.99 -8.54 32.60
CA ILE A 2 -6.27 -8.62 31.15
C ILE A 2 -7.71 -9.11 31.00
N LYS A 3 -8.58 -8.32 30.36
CA LYS A 3 -9.93 -8.78 30.00
C LYS A 3 -9.82 -9.60 28.72
N VAL A 4 -10.02 -10.91 28.84
CA VAL A 4 -10.16 -11.82 27.71
C VAL A 4 -11.65 -11.93 27.41
N TYR A 5 -12.07 -11.42 26.26
CA TYR A 5 -13.46 -11.52 25.81
C TYR A 5 -13.69 -12.92 25.22
N GLN A 6 -14.74 -13.61 25.67
CA GLN A 6 -15.10 -14.95 25.19
C GLN A 6 -15.76 -14.90 23.80
N ASP A 7 -16.33 -13.76 23.43
CA ASP A 7 -16.99 -13.52 22.15
C ASP A 7 -16.58 -12.17 21.57
N TYR A 8 -16.79 -11.99 20.26
CA TYR A 8 -16.42 -10.76 19.56
C TYR A 8 -17.18 -9.55 20.13
N PRO A 9 -16.51 -8.56 20.74
CA PRO A 9 -17.19 -7.38 21.29
C PRO A 9 -17.60 -6.44 20.16
N HIS A 10 -18.74 -6.74 19.52
CA HIS A 10 -19.26 -6.02 18.36
C HIS A 10 -19.27 -4.49 18.56
N GLU A 11 -19.76 -4.01 19.70
CA GLU A 11 -19.84 -2.58 20.03
C GLU A 11 -18.46 -1.88 20.04
N LEU A 12 -17.41 -2.57 20.50
CA LEU A 12 -16.05 -2.02 20.53
C LEU A 12 -15.43 -2.00 19.13
N LEU A 13 -15.84 -2.92 18.26
CA LEU A 13 -15.21 -3.15 16.98
C LEU A 13 -15.90 -2.37 15.85
N GLU A 14 -17.18 -2.01 16.02
CA GLU A 14 -17.88 -1.04 15.15
C GLU A 14 -17.21 0.35 15.13
N LYS A 15 -16.57 0.75 16.24
CA LYS A 15 -15.87 2.05 16.33
C LYS A 15 -14.40 1.97 15.95
N ARG A 16 -13.90 0.79 15.61
CA ARG A 16 -12.48 0.57 15.34
C ARG A 16 -12.13 1.04 13.93
N TRP A 17 -11.09 1.85 13.83
CA TRP A 17 -10.50 2.22 12.55
C TRP A 17 -9.66 1.04 11.98
N PRO A 18 -9.76 0.74 10.67
CA PRO A 18 -10.70 1.32 9.71
C PRO A 18 -12.08 0.64 9.81
N ASN A 19 -13.13 1.44 9.97
CA ASN A 19 -14.49 0.93 9.82
C ASN A 19 -14.81 0.92 8.32
N ILE A 20 -14.59 -0.24 7.69
CA ILE A 20 -14.70 -0.47 6.24
C ILE A 20 -16.13 -0.20 5.72
N SER A 21 -17.14 -0.10 6.61
CA SER A 21 -18.51 0.23 6.22
C SER A 21 -18.70 1.63 5.62
N ASN A 22 -17.72 2.55 5.80
CA ASN A 22 -17.81 3.95 5.34
C ASN A 22 -16.80 4.29 4.23
N VAL A 23 -16.46 3.36 3.34
CA VAL A 23 -15.64 3.70 2.18
C VAL A 23 -16.48 4.54 1.21
N ASP A 24 -15.99 5.74 0.91
CA ASP A 24 -16.57 6.65 -0.08
C ASP A 24 -16.76 5.93 -1.44
N PRO A 25 -17.99 5.87 -1.99
CA PRO A 25 -18.28 5.24 -3.28
C PRO A 25 -17.40 5.77 -4.42
N ASP A 26 -17.10 7.06 -4.43
CA ASP A 26 -16.30 7.69 -5.49
C ASP A 26 -14.84 7.25 -5.39
N LEU A 27 -14.31 7.15 -4.17
CA LEU A 27 -12.99 6.59 -3.91
C LEU A 27 -12.92 5.13 -4.35
N ARG A 28 -13.96 4.35 -4.06
CA ARG A 28 -14.02 2.94 -4.47
C ARG A 28 -14.02 2.80 -5.98
N GLU A 29 -14.82 3.59 -6.70
CA GLU A 29 -14.84 3.60 -8.15
C GLU A 29 -13.47 4.02 -8.73
N TYR A 30 -12.86 5.06 -8.16
CA TYR A 30 -11.54 5.53 -8.55
C TYR A 30 -10.47 4.43 -8.42
N VAL A 31 -10.41 3.76 -7.26
CA VAL A 31 -9.45 2.67 -7.01
C VAL A 31 -9.74 1.46 -7.90
N SER A 32 -11.01 1.13 -8.13
CA SER A 32 -11.40 0.03 -9.02
C SER A 32 -10.84 0.20 -10.43
N LYS A 33 -10.81 1.43 -10.95
CA LYS A 33 -10.23 1.74 -12.26
C LYS A 33 -8.72 1.50 -12.28
N ILE A 34 -8.01 1.88 -11.21
CA ILE A 34 -6.56 1.64 -11.08
C ILE A 34 -6.25 0.15 -11.02
N VAL A 35 -7.00 -0.62 -10.22
CA VAL A 35 -6.80 -2.07 -10.08
C VAL A 35 -7.03 -2.77 -11.41
N GLU A 36 -8.11 -2.44 -12.12
CA GLU A 36 -8.41 -3.00 -13.43
C GLU A 36 -7.32 -2.67 -14.44
N ASP A 37 -6.82 -1.44 -14.42
CA ASP A 37 -5.76 -0.99 -15.30
C ASP A 37 -4.43 -1.74 -15.05
N VAL A 38 -4.07 -1.96 -13.79
CA VAL A 38 -2.92 -2.80 -13.41
C VAL A 38 -3.13 -4.26 -13.84
N ARG A 39 -4.35 -4.79 -13.72
CA ARG A 39 -4.68 -6.16 -14.16
C ARG A 39 -4.47 -6.35 -15.66
N VAL A 40 -4.79 -5.33 -16.47
CA VAL A 40 -4.69 -5.39 -17.94
C VAL A 40 -3.30 -5.03 -18.46
N ARG A 41 -2.66 -4.00 -17.90
CA ARG A 41 -1.38 -3.45 -18.41
C ARG A 41 -0.14 -3.85 -17.59
N GLY A 42 -0.31 -4.47 -16.42
CA GLY A 42 0.81 -4.92 -15.57
C GLY A 42 1.78 -3.79 -15.21
N ASP A 43 3.08 -4.04 -15.37
CA ASP A 43 4.16 -3.12 -15.01
C ASP A 43 4.07 -1.76 -15.72
N ASP A 44 3.46 -1.69 -16.91
CA ASP A 44 3.26 -0.42 -17.62
C ASP A 44 2.25 0.49 -16.89
N ALA A 45 1.26 -0.08 -16.20
CA ALA A 45 0.38 0.69 -15.33
C ALA A 45 1.11 1.10 -14.04
N VAL A 46 1.89 0.21 -13.44
CA VAL A 46 2.63 0.51 -12.20
C VAL A 46 3.58 1.68 -12.41
N THR A 47 4.43 1.62 -13.45
CA THR A 47 5.37 2.72 -13.78
C THR A 47 4.65 4.03 -14.10
N TYR A 48 3.49 3.98 -14.79
CA TYR A 48 2.65 5.15 -15.04
C TYR A 48 2.13 5.77 -13.73
N TYR A 49 1.61 4.96 -12.81
CA TYR A 49 1.06 5.45 -11.55
C TYR A 49 2.14 5.93 -10.57
N SER A 50 3.32 5.32 -10.56
CA SER A 50 4.48 5.83 -9.82
C SER A 50 4.88 7.23 -10.31
N LYS A 51 4.89 7.46 -11.63
CA LYS A 51 5.11 8.81 -12.16
C LYS A 51 3.99 9.78 -11.76
N LYS A 52 2.73 9.33 -11.81
CA LYS A 52 1.57 10.18 -11.52
C LYS A 52 1.49 10.61 -10.05
N PHE A 53 1.73 9.70 -9.12
CA PHE A 53 1.51 9.94 -7.69
C PHE A 53 2.79 10.29 -6.93
N ASP A 54 3.91 9.68 -7.31
CA ASP A 54 5.20 9.84 -6.61
C ASP A 54 6.13 10.80 -7.37
N ASN A 55 5.76 11.20 -8.59
CA ASN A 55 6.57 12.05 -9.48
C ASN A 55 7.96 11.46 -9.79
N VAL A 56 8.05 10.13 -9.88
CA VAL A 56 9.28 9.38 -10.21
C VAL A 56 9.15 8.72 -11.57
N GLU A 57 10.14 8.92 -12.44
CA GLU A 57 10.25 8.15 -13.68
C GLU A 57 11.01 6.85 -13.43
N MET A 58 10.35 5.71 -13.67
CA MET A 58 10.92 4.37 -13.46
C MET A 58 10.79 3.52 -14.71
N GLN A 59 11.76 2.65 -14.95
CA GLN A 59 11.64 1.55 -15.90
C GLN A 59 11.18 0.27 -15.19
N LYS A 60 10.68 -0.71 -15.95
CA LYS A 60 10.23 -2.01 -15.40
C LYS A 60 11.31 -2.70 -14.56
N LYS A 61 12.57 -2.58 -14.97
CA LYS A 61 13.72 -3.16 -14.27
C LYS A 61 13.99 -2.54 -12.89
N ASP A 62 13.47 -1.34 -12.64
CA ASP A 62 13.67 -0.58 -11.40
C ASP A 62 12.57 -0.88 -10.37
N LEU A 63 11.52 -1.64 -10.75
CA LEU A 63 10.45 -2.04 -9.83
C LEU A 63 10.94 -2.99 -8.72
N THR A 64 12.04 -3.70 -8.98
CA THR A 64 12.70 -4.54 -7.98
C THR A 64 13.94 -3.83 -7.48
N VAL A 65 14.01 -3.59 -6.17
CA VAL A 65 15.18 -3.03 -5.51
C VAL A 65 16.37 -3.98 -5.69
N LYS A 66 17.51 -3.43 -6.10
CA LYS A 66 18.73 -4.22 -6.33
C LYS A 66 19.39 -4.59 -5.01
N LYS A 67 20.16 -5.69 -5.04
CA LYS A 67 20.88 -6.17 -3.85
C LYS A 67 21.86 -5.13 -3.34
N GLU A 68 22.52 -4.43 -4.26
CA GLU A 68 23.50 -3.38 -3.96
C GLU A 68 22.86 -2.20 -3.25
N GLU A 69 21.66 -1.77 -3.68
CA GLU A 69 20.91 -0.67 -3.03
C GLU A 69 20.52 -1.03 -1.58
N ILE A 70 20.19 -2.30 -1.34
CA ILE A 70 19.90 -2.81 0.01
C ILE A 70 21.18 -2.78 0.87
N GLU A 71 22.31 -3.27 0.35
CA GLU A 71 23.59 -3.30 1.06
C GLU A 71 24.10 -1.89 1.38
N GLU A 72 23.96 -0.94 0.45
CA GLU A 72 24.30 0.47 0.67
C GLU A 72 23.46 1.09 1.78
N SER A 73 22.14 0.84 1.78
CA SER A 73 21.20 1.39 2.76
C SER A 73 21.54 0.99 4.21
N TYR A 74 22.17 -0.16 4.44
CA TYR A 74 22.62 -0.56 5.78
C TYR A 74 23.76 0.33 6.33
N ASN A 75 24.59 0.91 5.46
CA ASN A 75 25.66 1.81 5.88
C ASN A 75 25.11 3.16 6.38
N ASP A 76 23.94 3.57 5.89
CA ASP A 76 23.33 4.88 6.22
C ASP A 76 22.56 4.89 7.54
N VAL A 77 22.17 3.72 8.04
CA VAL A 77 21.41 3.58 9.30
C VAL A 77 22.28 3.19 10.49
N THR A 78 23.53 2.82 10.26
CA THR A 78 24.43 2.40 11.35
C THR A 78 25.12 3.63 11.94
N THR A 79 24.59 4.11 13.06
CA THR A 79 25.21 5.14 13.90
C THR A 79 26.61 4.69 14.34
N LYS A 80 27.64 5.51 14.11
CA LYS A 80 28.91 5.41 14.85
C LYS A 80 28.73 5.88 16.29
#